data_AF-A0A6G1IU49-F1
#
_entry.id   AF-A0A6G1IU49-F1
#
_cell.length_a   1.000
_cell.length_b   1.000
_cell.length_c   1.000
_cell.angle_alpha   90.00
_cell.angle_beta   90.00
_cell.angle_gamma   90.00
#
_symmetry.space_group_name_H-M   'P 1'
#
loop_
_entity.id
_entity.type
_entity.pdbx_description
1 polymer ?
#
loop_
_entity_poly.entity_id
_entity_poly.type
_entity_poly.pdbx_seq_one_letter_code
_entity_poly.pdbx_strand_id
1 'polypeptide(L)'
;MPPGLLWVSSRIHLPPTLPPSVPRLIPSTFCFWYENTHIQEVTVLSGVPKAARYEAITEQPDAEGWSVEAPWLTVYEMPDIRFRESKEFKRLDGQSLPKKELLDGVFRQARFDTRFYEISTIVANYLVDAGPAAFLVSWSLSSLLSSTDLEGLEEIEGFRRVRVCKVVNATTLDQFERMGSAVQPYVVLIEFDGVELPVMSVKNALGRNGDGAELEVGWYRLKRVYE
;
A
#
# COMPACT_ATOMS: atom_id res chain seq x y z
N MET A 1 -17.13 -14.99 -1.46
CA MET A 1 -15.77 -15.25 -0.92
C MET A 1 -15.28 -13.91 -0.37
N PRO A 2 -14.52 -13.84 0.72
CA PRO A 2 -14.27 -12.55 1.35
C PRO A 2 -13.39 -11.69 0.43
N PRO A 3 -13.85 -10.46 0.08
CA PRO A 3 -13.05 -9.55 -0.70
C PRO A 3 -11.83 -9.13 0.11
N GLY A 4 -10.74 -8.89 -0.58
CA GLY A 4 -9.48 -8.54 0.04
C GLY A 4 -8.70 -7.53 -0.76
N LEU A 5 -7.54 -7.23 -0.21
CA LEU A 5 -6.65 -6.20 -0.68
C LEU A 5 -5.23 -6.75 -0.57
N LEU A 6 -4.46 -6.60 -1.64
CA LEU A 6 -3.01 -6.74 -1.61
C LEU A 6 -2.42 -5.33 -1.52
N TRP A 7 -1.83 -5.03 -0.38
CA TRP A 7 -1.17 -3.78 -0.06
C TRP A 7 0.33 -3.97 -0.20
N VAL A 8 0.98 -3.15 -1.01
CA VAL A 8 2.43 -3.24 -1.26
C VAL A 8 3.06 -1.86 -1.12
N SER A 9 3.69 -1.65 0.03
CA SER A 9 4.56 -0.50 0.26
C SER A 9 5.94 -0.82 -0.27
N SER A 10 6.53 0.11 -1.01
CA SER A 10 7.80 -0.13 -1.71
C SER A 10 8.74 1.06 -1.61
N ARG A 11 10.04 0.76 -1.51
CA ARG A 11 11.11 1.76 -1.40
C ARG A 11 12.41 1.22 -2.00
N ILE A 12 13.28 2.12 -2.43
CA ILE A 12 14.65 1.78 -2.79
C ILE A 12 15.43 1.57 -1.48
N HIS A 13 16.10 0.44 -1.35
CA HIS A 13 16.94 0.12 -0.20
C HIS A 13 18.23 -0.50 -0.72
N LEU A 14 19.27 0.32 -0.80
CA LEU A 14 20.51 -0.02 -1.48
C LEU A 14 21.44 -0.80 -0.54
N PRO A 15 22.02 -1.92 -0.99
CA PRO A 15 23.01 -2.61 -0.18
C PRO A 15 24.26 -1.74 0.01
N PRO A 16 25.04 -1.96 1.08
CA PRO A 16 26.27 -1.19 1.33
C PRO A 16 27.27 -1.27 0.17
N THR A 17 27.30 -2.41 -0.52
CA THR A 17 28.17 -2.68 -1.66
C THR A 17 27.38 -3.27 -2.82
N LEU A 18 27.68 -2.82 -4.03
CA LEU A 18 27.15 -3.36 -5.28
C LEU A 18 28.32 -3.84 -6.16
N PRO A 19 28.15 -4.92 -6.95
CA PRO A 19 29.12 -5.26 -7.97
C PRO A 19 29.32 -4.09 -8.95
N PRO A 20 30.55 -3.83 -9.44
CA PRO A 20 30.82 -2.72 -10.36
C PRO A 20 29.99 -2.73 -11.65
N SER A 21 29.49 -3.90 -12.06
CA SER A 21 28.68 -4.09 -13.26
C SER A 21 27.18 -3.84 -13.05
N VAL A 22 26.73 -3.60 -11.81
CA VAL A 22 25.31 -3.39 -11.48
C VAL A 22 25.08 -1.90 -11.22
N PRO A 23 24.32 -1.20 -12.08
CA PRO A 23 24.01 0.20 -11.85
C PRO A 23 23.14 0.35 -10.59
N ARG A 24 23.39 1.42 -9.84
CA ARG A 24 22.58 1.80 -8.69
C ARG A 24 21.16 2.11 -9.15
N LEU A 25 20.18 1.46 -8.53
CA LEU A 25 18.78 1.70 -8.80
C LEU A 25 18.40 3.12 -8.38
N ILE A 26 17.74 3.84 -9.28
CA ILE A 26 17.24 5.20 -9.06
C ILE A 26 15.71 5.23 -9.15
N PRO A 27 15.03 6.23 -8.56
CA PRO A 27 13.57 6.30 -8.51
C PRO A 27 12.88 6.16 -9.87
N SER A 28 13.42 6.78 -10.94
CA SER A 28 12.83 6.73 -12.27
C SER A 28 12.87 5.32 -12.87
N THR A 29 14.01 4.63 -12.76
CA THR A 29 14.16 3.23 -13.22
C THR A 29 13.26 2.29 -12.42
N PHE A 30 13.20 2.45 -11.10
CA PHE A 30 12.34 1.66 -10.22
C PHE A 30 10.86 1.84 -10.57
N CYS A 31 10.39 3.10 -10.62
CA CYS A 31 9.01 3.41 -10.95
C CYS A 31 8.66 2.93 -12.36
N PHE A 32 9.55 3.12 -13.33
CA PHE A 32 9.31 2.66 -14.70
C PHE A 32 9.05 1.16 -14.77
N TRP A 33 9.91 0.34 -14.16
CA TRP A 33 9.71 -1.10 -14.10
C TRP A 33 8.44 -1.47 -13.32
N TYR A 34 8.24 -0.90 -12.13
CA TYR A 34 7.11 -1.26 -11.28
C TYR A 34 5.78 -0.93 -11.98
N GLU A 35 5.69 0.23 -12.61
CA GLU A 35 4.46 0.77 -13.20
C GLU A 35 4.18 0.26 -14.61
N ASN A 36 5.20 -0.10 -15.39
CA ASN A 36 5.02 -0.51 -16.78
C ASN A 36 5.35 -1.98 -17.04
N THR A 37 5.74 -2.71 -16.01
CA THR A 37 5.99 -4.15 -16.10
C THR A 37 5.31 -4.87 -14.94
N HIS A 38 5.76 -4.63 -13.70
CA HIS A 38 5.34 -5.44 -12.57
C HIS A 38 3.85 -5.36 -12.26
N ILE A 39 3.27 -4.14 -12.16
CA ILE A 39 1.83 -4.00 -11.90
C ILE A 39 1.02 -4.69 -13.00
N GLN A 40 1.42 -4.57 -14.26
CA GLN A 40 0.70 -5.19 -15.38
C GLN A 40 0.76 -6.72 -15.30
N GLU A 41 1.93 -7.30 -14.97
CA GLU A 41 2.07 -8.75 -14.73
C GLU A 41 1.16 -9.25 -13.60
N VAL A 42 0.92 -8.41 -12.58
CA VAL A 42 -0.01 -8.71 -11.50
C VAL A 42 -1.47 -8.53 -11.93
N THR A 43 -1.82 -7.47 -12.68
CA THR A 43 -3.21 -7.17 -13.05
C THR A 43 -3.75 -8.03 -14.18
N VAL A 44 -2.88 -8.69 -14.96
CA VAL A 44 -3.31 -9.73 -15.92
C VAL A 44 -3.73 -11.04 -15.25
N LEU A 45 -3.47 -11.20 -13.94
CA LEU A 45 -3.89 -12.39 -13.21
C LEU A 45 -5.41 -12.40 -12.97
N SER A 46 -6.00 -13.60 -13.04
CA SER A 46 -7.46 -13.78 -12.97
C SER A 46 -8.09 -13.29 -11.66
N GLY A 47 -7.32 -13.25 -10.57
CA GLY A 47 -7.80 -12.86 -9.25
C GLY A 47 -7.39 -11.46 -8.79
N VAL A 48 -6.77 -10.64 -9.65
CA VAL A 48 -6.31 -9.29 -9.31
C VAL A 48 -6.66 -8.30 -10.44
N PRO A 49 -7.95 -7.99 -10.65
CA PRO A 49 -8.40 -7.28 -11.84
C PRO A 49 -8.02 -5.80 -11.88
N LYS A 50 -7.68 -5.18 -10.74
CA LYS A 50 -7.45 -3.74 -10.65
C LYS A 50 -6.33 -3.41 -9.67
N ALA A 51 -5.62 -2.33 -9.96
CA ALA A 51 -4.64 -1.75 -9.03
C ALA A 51 -4.64 -0.23 -9.07
N ALA A 52 -4.19 0.36 -7.97
CA ALA A 52 -3.96 1.78 -7.83
C ALA A 52 -2.57 2.01 -7.24
N ARG A 53 -1.74 2.78 -7.94
CA ARG A 53 -0.44 3.23 -7.47
C ARG A 53 -0.57 4.62 -6.90
N TYR A 54 -0.02 4.79 -5.71
CA TYR A 54 0.03 6.04 -4.98
C TYR A 54 1.48 6.43 -4.69
N GLU A 55 1.72 7.73 -4.55
CA GLU A 55 2.98 8.30 -4.12
C GLU A 55 2.78 9.14 -2.86
N ALA A 56 3.77 9.15 -1.99
CA ALA A 56 3.75 9.91 -0.76
C ALA A 56 3.65 11.41 -1.08
N ILE A 57 2.82 12.15 -0.34
CA ILE A 57 2.68 13.59 -0.57
C ILE A 57 3.95 14.36 -0.19
N THR A 58 4.27 15.41 -0.94
CA THR A 58 5.41 16.28 -0.65
C THR A 58 5.03 17.31 0.40
N GLU A 59 5.97 17.59 1.31
CA GLU A 59 5.70 18.05 2.68
C GLU A 59 4.90 16.99 3.46
N GLN A 60 5.65 16.08 4.09
CA GLN A 60 5.08 14.99 4.87
C GLN A 60 4.37 15.55 6.11
N PRO A 61 3.09 15.22 6.36
CA PRO A 61 2.36 15.65 7.53
C PRO A 61 2.91 15.16 8.87
N ASP A 62 3.76 14.15 8.80
CA ASP A 62 4.37 13.48 9.93
C ASP A 62 5.79 13.11 9.53
N ALA A 63 6.78 13.63 10.27
CA ALA A 63 8.19 13.41 10.00
C ALA A 63 8.62 11.96 10.25
N GLU A 64 7.86 11.23 11.06
CA GLU A 64 8.07 9.81 11.36
C GLU A 64 7.04 8.92 10.63
N GLY A 65 6.21 9.53 9.77
CA GLY A 65 5.22 8.80 8.99
C GLY A 65 5.87 7.74 8.10
N TRP A 66 5.23 6.58 7.98
CA TRP A 66 5.72 5.48 7.15
C TRP A 66 5.96 5.89 5.70
N SER A 67 5.15 6.82 5.18
CA SER A 67 5.30 7.38 3.84
C SER A 67 6.60 8.17 3.62
N VAL A 68 7.30 8.59 4.68
CA VAL A 68 8.63 9.22 4.61
C VAL A 68 9.67 8.21 4.12
N GLU A 69 9.66 7.00 4.70
CA GLU A 69 10.60 5.94 4.33
C GLU A 69 10.10 5.11 3.14
N ALA A 70 8.79 5.07 2.93
CA ALA A 70 8.11 4.27 1.91
C ALA A 70 7.33 5.18 0.95
N PRO A 71 8.01 5.81 -0.03
CA PRO A 71 7.41 6.87 -0.83
C PRO A 71 6.35 6.37 -1.82
N TRP A 72 6.17 5.05 -1.95
CA TRP A 72 5.19 4.50 -2.88
C TRP A 72 4.39 3.35 -2.28
N LEU A 73 3.09 3.40 -2.53
CA LEU A 73 2.12 2.38 -2.13
C LEU A 73 1.35 1.89 -3.34
N THR A 74 1.17 0.58 -3.49
CA THR A 74 0.22 0.00 -4.45
C THR A 74 -0.83 -0.79 -3.72
N VAL A 75 -2.08 -0.54 -4.08
CA VAL A 75 -3.24 -1.28 -3.60
C VAL A 75 -3.79 -2.06 -4.79
N TYR A 76 -3.85 -3.37 -4.66
CA TYR A 76 -4.47 -4.26 -5.64
C TYR A 76 -5.78 -4.80 -5.07
N GLU A 77 -6.85 -4.70 -5.84
CA GLU A 77 -8.15 -5.25 -5.46
C GLU A 77 -8.16 -6.77 -5.70
N MET A 78 -8.60 -7.53 -4.69
CA MET A 78 -8.71 -8.98 -4.77
C MET A 78 -10.14 -9.42 -4.50
N PRO A 79 -10.94 -9.81 -5.52
CA PRO A 79 -12.31 -10.28 -5.32
C PRO A 79 -12.41 -11.50 -4.39
N ASP A 80 -11.34 -12.31 -4.31
CA ASP A 80 -11.17 -13.36 -3.30
C ASP A 80 -9.73 -13.32 -2.76
N ILE A 81 -9.58 -12.97 -1.48
CA ILE A 81 -8.27 -12.95 -0.81
C ILE A 81 -7.56 -14.31 -0.83
N ARG A 82 -8.29 -15.42 -1.01
CA ARG A 82 -7.71 -16.76 -1.13
C ARG A 82 -6.99 -17.01 -2.44
N PHE A 83 -7.18 -16.16 -3.45
CA PHE A 83 -6.42 -16.24 -4.70
C PHE A 83 -4.90 -16.18 -4.48
N ARG A 84 -4.42 -15.53 -3.41
CA ARG A 84 -2.99 -15.49 -3.02
C ARG A 84 -2.38 -16.88 -2.80
N GLU A 85 -3.20 -17.89 -2.51
CA GLU A 85 -2.75 -19.27 -2.27
C GLU A 85 -2.66 -20.08 -3.57
N SER A 86 -3.21 -19.56 -4.67
CA SER A 86 -3.26 -20.22 -5.97
C SER A 86 -1.87 -20.41 -6.58
N LYS A 87 -1.77 -21.36 -7.51
CA LYS A 87 -0.53 -21.58 -8.30
C LYS A 87 -0.25 -20.41 -9.23
N GLU A 88 -1.28 -19.75 -9.73
CA GLU A 88 -1.16 -18.60 -10.62
C GLU A 88 -0.46 -17.44 -9.91
N PHE A 89 -0.96 -17.05 -8.73
CA PHE A 89 -0.36 -15.99 -7.94
C PHE A 89 1.08 -16.30 -7.50
N LYS A 90 1.34 -17.54 -7.06
CA LYS A 90 2.66 -17.98 -6.58
C LYS A 90 3.75 -18.04 -7.65
N ARG A 91 3.40 -17.91 -8.94
CA ARG A 91 4.37 -17.88 -10.06
C ARG A 91 4.92 -16.49 -10.35
N LEU A 92 4.39 -15.44 -9.72
CA LEU A 92 4.87 -14.08 -9.92
C LEU A 92 6.33 -13.92 -9.48
N ASP A 93 7.08 -13.11 -10.22
CA ASP A 93 8.42 -12.69 -9.83
C ASP A 93 8.38 -11.98 -8.47
N GLY A 94 9.32 -12.35 -7.59
CA GLY A 94 9.31 -11.96 -6.18
C GLY A 94 8.67 -13.00 -5.26
N GLN A 95 7.74 -13.83 -5.76
CA GLN A 95 7.33 -15.07 -5.09
C GLN A 95 8.26 -16.23 -5.47
N SER A 96 8.72 -16.22 -6.73
CA SER A 96 9.79 -17.09 -7.25
C SER A 96 11.07 -16.29 -7.58
N LEU A 97 12.17 -17.02 -7.78
CA LEU A 97 13.44 -16.45 -8.24
C LEU A 97 13.27 -15.80 -9.63
N PRO A 98 13.43 -14.47 -9.75
CA PRO A 98 13.31 -13.79 -11.02
C PRO A 98 14.56 -14.00 -11.89
N LYS A 99 14.51 -13.51 -13.13
CA LYS A 99 15.69 -13.44 -14.01
C LYS A 99 16.80 -12.61 -13.35
N LYS A 100 18.06 -12.94 -13.65
CA LYS A 100 19.23 -12.34 -13.00
C LYS A 100 19.26 -10.81 -13.11
N GLU A 101 18.90 -10.29 -14.28
CA GLU A 101 18.86 -8.85 -14.54
C GLU A 101 17.87 -8.14 -13.60
N LEU A 102 16.72 -8.75 -13.35
CA LEU A 102 15.69 -8.20 -12.47
C LEU A 102 16.04 -8.41 -10.98
N LEU A 103 16.64 -9.55 -10.64
CA LEU A 103 17.14 -9.84 -9.31
C LEU A 103 18.17 -8.78 -8.87
N ASP A 104 19.21 -8.58 -9.69
CA ASP A 104 20.32 -7.67 -9.39
C ASP A 104 19.92 -6.20 -9.58
N GLY A 105 19.15 -5.91 -10.64
CA GLY A 105 18.76 -4.55 -11.00
C GLY A 105 17.68 -3.95 -10.09
N VAL A 106 16.80 -4.77 -9.51
CA VAL A 106 15.68 -4.28 -8.70
C VAL A 106 15.61 -4.96 -7.34
N PHE A 107 15.40 -6.27 -7.28
CA PHE A 107 15.02 -6.92 -6.02
C PHE A 107 16.10 -6.86 -4.94
N ARG A 108 17.38 -6.86 -5.31
CA ARG A 108 18.52 -6.66 -4.39
C ARG A 108 18.77 -5.21 -3.97
N GLN A 109 18.05 -4.27 -4.55
CA GLN A 109 18.21 -2.83 -4.36
C GLN A 109 16.92 -2.14 -3.87
N ALA A 110 15.91 -2.94 -3.54
CA ALA A 110 14.60 -2.49 -3.15
C ALA A 110 14.07 -3.32 -1.98
N ARG A 111 13.12 -2.72 -1.26
CA ARG A 111 12.36 -3.36 -0.20
C ARG A 111 10.87 -3.25 -0.51
N PHE A 112 10.16 -4.37 -0.33
CA PHE A 112 8.71 -4.48 -0.50
C PHE A 112 8.08 -5.01 0.78
N ASP A 113 7.24 -4.22 1.42
CA ASP A 113 6.40 -4.65 2.53
C ASP A 113 5.03 -5.02 1.95
N THR A 114 4.76 -6.32 1.94
CA THR A 114 3.58 -6.93 1.31
C THR A 114 2.61 -7.39 2.37
N ARG A 115 1.35 -6.96 2.27
CA ARG A 115 0.30 -7.33 3.21
C ARG A 115 -0.94 -7.75 2.46
N PHE A 116 -1.51 -8.86 2.90
CA PHE A 116 -2.81 -9.35 2.47
C PHE A 116 -3.81 -9.02 3.55
N TYR A 117 -4.88 -8.37 3.15
CA TYR A 117 -5.93 -7.94 4.04
C TYR A 117 -7.27 -8.50 3.59
N GLU A 118 -8.08 -8.91 4.54
CA GLU A 118 -9.51 -9.17 4.36
C GLU A 118 -10.27 -7.88 4.67
N ILE A 119 -11.17 -7.46 3.78
CA ILE A 119 -11.97 -6.25 4.00
C ILE A 119 -13.13 -6.62 4.93
N SER A 120 -13.15 -6.05 6.14
CA SER A 120 -14.19 -6.33 7.14
C SER A 120 -15.37 -5.38 7.03
N THR A 121 -15.09 -4.09 6.80
CA THR A 121 -16.10 -3.02 6.76
C THR A 121 -15.75 -2.02 5.67
N ILE A 122 -16.77 -1.56 4.95
CA ILE A 122 -16.69 -0.42 4.03
C ILE A 122 -17.76 0.57 4.44
N VAL A 123 -17.35 1.81 4.69
CA VAL A 123 -18.29 2.94 4.84
C VAL A 123 -17.99 3.94 3.74
N ALA A 124 -19.02 4.39 3.02
CA ALA A 124 -18.84 5.17 1.80
C ALA A 124 -19.97 6.16 1.57
N ASN A 125 -19.62 7.35 1.09
CA ASN A 125 -20.58 8.34 0.63
C ASN A 125 -20.94 8.06 -0.84
N TYR A 126 -22.06 7.37 -1.03
CA TYR A 126 -22.90 7.31 -2.24
C TYR A 126 -22.32 6.78 -3.57
N LEU A 127 -21.02 6.47 -3.70
CA LEU A 127 -20.44 5.90 -4.93
C LEU A 127 -19.54 4.69 -4.64
N VAL A 128 -20.14 3.50 -4.61
CA VAL A 128 -19.43 2.22 -4.37
C VAL A 128 -18.45 1.87 -5.50
N ASP A 129 -18.59 2.46 -6.69
CA ASP A 129 -17.86 2.03 -7.90
C ASP A 129 -17.06 3.13 -8.63
N ALA A 130 -16.75 4.25 -7.97
CA ALA A 130 -16.07 5.37 -8.65
C ALA A 130 -14.54 5.12 -8.91
N GLY A 131 -14.01 3.94 -8.59
CA GLY A 131 -12.58 3.63 -8.67
C GLY A 131 -11.76 4.15 -7.47
N PRO A 132 -10.42 4.23 -7.59
CA PRO A 132 -9.54 4.79 -6.56
C PRO A 132 -9.69 6.30 -6.40
N ALA A 133 -9.65 6.82 -5.16
CA ALA A 133 -9.70 8.25 -4.89
C ALA A 133 -8.39 8.99 -5.15
N ALA A 134 -8.47 10.32 -5.28
CA ALA A 134 -7.31 11.19 -5.50
C ALA A 134 -6.28 11.14 -4.36
N PHE A 135 -6.72 10.92 -3.13
CA PHE A 135 -5.86 10.79 -1.96
C PHE A 135 -6.20 9.55 -1.14
N LEU A 136 -5.18 9.00 -0.49
CA LEU A 136 -5.27 7.83 0.37
C LEU A 136 -4.48 8.04 1.65
N VAL A 137 -5.12 7.82 2.79
CA VAL A 137 -4.47 7.65 4.09
C VAL A 137 -4.48 6.17 4.43
N SER A 138 -3.31 5.60 4.68
CA SER A 138 -3.15 4.23 5.16
C SER A 138 -2.77 4.30 6.63
N TRP A 139 -3.63 3.83 7.53
CA TRP A 139 -3.44 3.96 8.97
C TRP A 139 -3.53 2.60 9.66
N SER A 140 -2.44 2.12 10.24
CA SER A 140 -2.41 0.85 10.99
C SER A 140 -2.97 1.00 12.41
N LEU A 141 -3.74 0.01 12.87
CA LEU A 141 -4.42 0.06 14.16
C LEU A 141 -4.31 -1.27 14.93
N SER A 142 -4.11 -1.16 16.24
CA SER A 142 -4.15 -2.29 17.17
C SER A 142 -5.57 -2.82 17.42
N SER A 143 -6.60 -2.01 17.17
CA SER A 143 -8.01 -2.32 17.38
C SER A 143 -8.88 -1.68 16.28
N LEU A 144 -10.13 -2.11 16.17
CA LEU A 144 -11.09 -1.54 15.23
C LEU A 144 -11.44 -0.09 15.62
N LEU A 145 -11.76 0.72 14.61
CA LEU A 145 -12.33 2.05 14.83
C LEU A 145 -13.69 1.96 15.54
N SER A 146 -13.95 2.90 16.43
CA SER A 146 -15.28 3.08 17.01
C SER A 146 -16.25 3.67 15.99
N SER A 147 -17.56 3.60 16.26
CA SER A 147 -18.55 4.27 15.41
C SER A 147 -18.34 5.78 15.37
N THR A 148 -17.94 6.38 16.49
CA THR A 148 -17.64 7.82 16.57
C THR A 148 -16.44 8.21 15.71
N ASP A 149 -15.40 7.38 15.64
CA ASP A 149 -14.26 7.64 14.74
C ASP A 149 -14.69 7.61 13.27
N LEU A 150 -15.56 6.65 12.90
CA LEU A 150 -16.07 6.51 11.54
C LEU A 150 -16.98 7.69 11.16
N GLU A 151 -17.92 8.06 12.04
CA GLU A 151 -18.80 9.23 11.87
C GLU A 151 -17.97 10.50 11.68
N GLY A 152 -16.93 10.71 12.51
CA GLY A 152 -16.04 11.86 12.40
C GLY A 152 -15.24 11.90 11.09
N LEU A 153 -14.92 10.74 10.48
CA LEU A 153 -14.29 10.68 9.16
C LEU A 153 -15.27 11.01 8.03
N GLU A 154 -16.52 10.55 8.13
CA GLU A 154 -17.57 10.77 7.13
C GLU A 154 -17.95 12.26 6.97
N GLU A 155 -17.80 13.02 8.05
CA GLU A 155 -18.05 14.48 8.08
C GLU A 155 -16.94 15.31 7.42
N ILE A 156 -15.78 14.72 7.12
CA ILE A 156 -14.66 15.44 6.53
C ILE A 156 -14.95 15.76 5.06
N GLU A 157 -14.75 17.02 4.67
CA GLU A 157 -14.87 17.44 3.28
C GLU A 157 -13.97 16.60 2.35
N GLY A 158 -14.54 16.17 1.22
CA GLY A 158 -13.86 15.29 0.27
C GLY A 158 -13.83 13.82 0.67
N PHE A 159 -14.35 13.43 1.84
CA PHE A 159 -14.44 12.03 2.24
C PHE A 159 -15.24 11.23 1.19
N ARG A 160 -14.62 10.15 0.72
CA ARG A 160 -15.21 9.26 -0.26
C ARG A 160 -15.60 7.93 0.35
N ARG A 161 -14.63 7.26 0.97
CA ARG A 161 -14.84 5.98 1.66
C ARG A 161 -13.76 5.69 2.68
N VAL A 162 -14.10 4.83 3.62
CA VAL A 162 -13.16 4.16 4.52
C VAL A 162 -13.32 2.66 4.40
N ARG A 163 -12.19 1.95 4.28
CA ARG A 163 -12.12 0.49 4.32
C ARG A 163 -11.37 0.08 5.56
N VAL A 164 -12.03 -0.64 6.45
CA VAL A 164 -11.41 -1.28 7.60
C VAL A 164 -11.06 -2.70 7.19
N CYS A 165 -9.77 -3.05 7.31
CA CYS A 165 -9.26 -4.30 6.82
C CYS A 165 -8.45 -5.01 7.91
N LYS A 166 -8.61 -6.34 7.99
CA LYS A 166 -7.89 -7.20 8.93
C LYS A 166 -6.72 -7.89 8.24
N VAL A 167 -5.54 -7.88 8.86
CA VAL A 167 -4.36 -8.58 8.33
C VAL A 167 -4.64 -10.08 8.27
N VAL A 168 -4.41 -10.65 7.09
CA VAL A 168 -4.39 -12.10 6.85
C VAL A 168 -2.96 -12.61 6.83
N ASN A 169 -2.05 -11.86 6.20
CA ASN A 169 -0.63 -12.20 6.12
C ASN A 169 0.20 -10.94 5.86
N ALA A 170 1.41 -10.88 6.43
CA ALA A 170 2.35 -9.80 6.22
C ALA A 170 3.78 -10.35 6.06
N THR A 171 4.48 -9.85 5.05
CA THR A 171 5.88 -10.20 4.78
C THR A 171 6.65 -8.99 4.29
N THR A 172 7.95 -8.99 4.55
CA THR A 172 8.90 -8.05 3.99
C THR A 172 9.82 -8.83 3.07
N LEU A 173 9.98 -8.35 1.84
CA LEU A 173 11.03 -8.79 0.92
C LEU A 173 12.05 -7.66 0.85
N ASP A 174 13.18 -7.82 1.54
CA ASP A 174 14.24 -6.83 1.60
C ASP A 174 15.49 -7.38 0.93
N GLN A 175 15.95 -6.74 -0.15
CA GLN A 175 17.11 -7.20 -0.92
C GLN A 175 17.00 -8.67 -1.38
N PHE A 176 15.78 -9.09 -1.71
CA PHE A 176 15.38 -10.45 -2.06
C PHE A 176 15.41 -11.49 -0.92
N GLU A 177 15.57 -11.05 0.33
CA GLU A 177 15.40 -11.89 1.51
C GLU A 177 13.99 -11.71 2.07
N ARG A 178 13.24 -12.81 2.18
CA ARG A 178 11.84 -12.78 2.66
C ARG A 178 11.78 -13.09 4.15
N MET A 179 11.13 -12.21 4.89
CA MET A 179 10.91 -12.34 6.33
C MET A 179 9.43 -12.14 6.66
N GLY A 180 8.97 -12.75 7.75
CA GLY A 180 7.67 -12.40 8.34
C GLY A 180 7.75 -11.02 8.98
N SER A 181 6.66 -10.26 8.92
CA SER A 181 6.61 -8.91 9.48
C SER A 181 5.62 -8.87 10.64
N ALA A 182 6.08 -8.40 11.80
CA ALA A 182 5.19 -8.03 12.89
C ALA A 182 4.50 -6.72 12.51
N VAL A 183 3.18 -6.75 12.38
CA VAL A 183 2.36 -5.61 11.96
C VAL A 183 1.13 -5.52 12.83
N GLN A 184 0.54 -4.33 12.92
CA GLN A 184 -0.73 -4.15 13.59
C GLN A 184 -1.83 -5.00 12.91
N PRO A 185 -2.78 -5.57 13.67
CA PRO A 185 -3.78 -6.49 13.17
C PRO A 185 -4.78 -5.87 12.18
N TYR A 186 -4.92 -4.55 12.18
CA TYR A 186 -5.83 -3.83 11.30
C TYR A 186 -5.11 -2.72 10.52
N VAL A 187 -5.63 -2.42 9.35
CA VAL A 187 -5.35 -1.18 8.62
C VAL A 187 -6.67 -0.53 8.23
N VAL A 188 -6.68 0.79 8.23
CA VAL A 188 -7.75 1.59 7.70
C VAL A 188 -7.23 2.33 6.49
N LEU A 189 -7.93 2.18 5.37
CA LEU A 189 -7.68 2.92 4.14
C LEU A 189 -8.77 3.98 3.99
N ILE A 190 -8.39 5.24 4.17
CA ILE A 190 -9.31 6.38 4.12
C ILE A 190 -9.05 7.14 2.83
N GLU A 191 -10.09 7.26 2.02
CA GLU A 191 -10.01 7.77 0.67
C GLU A 191 -10.72 9.12 0.56
N PHE A 192 -10.04 10.08 -0.05
CA PHE A 192 -10.53 11.44 -0.24
C PHE A 192 -10.42 11.86 -1.69
N ASP A 193 -11.45 12.54 -2.18
CA ASP A 193 -11.41 13.34 -3.39
C ASP A 193 -11.15 14.81 -3.06
N GLY A 194 -10.80 15.60 -4.06
CA GLY A 194 -10.55 17.04 -3.90
C GLY A 194 -9.19 17.48 -4.44
N VAL A 195 -8.78 18.68 -4.03
CA VAL A 195 -7.53 19.31 -4.48
C VAL A 195 -6.38 19.05 -3.51
N GLU A 196 -6.69 18.86 -2.22
CA GLU A 196 -5.74 18.63 -1.14
C GLU A 196 -6.24 17.56 -0.16
N LEU A 197 -5.31 16.96 0.57
CA LEU A 197 -5.62 15.94 1.57
C LEU A 197 -5.94 16.63 2.92
N PRO A 198 -7.10 16.35 3.56
CA PRO A 198 -7.54 17.03 4.77
C PRO A 198 -6.83 16.48 6.04
N VAL A 199 -5.51 16.60 6.08
CA VAL A 199 -4.62 16.02 7.10
C VAL A 199 -5.09 16.29 8.54
N MET A 200 -5.32 17.57 8.88
CA MET A 200 -5.65 17.95 10.26
C MET A 200 -7.01 17.41 10.68
N SER A 201 -7.99 17.41 9.77
CA SER A 201 -9.31 16.84 10.02
C SER A 201 -9.21 15.34 10.28
N VAL A 202 -8.40 14.61 9.50
CA VAL A 202 -8.19 13.16 9.72
C VAL A 202 -7.52 12.89 11.06
N LYS A 203 -6.46 13.64 11.41
CA LYS A 203 -5.78 13.48 12.72
C LYS A 203 -6.71 13.75 13.90
N ASN A 204 -7.56 14.77 13.78
CA ASN A 204 -8.55 15.12 14.80
C ASN A 204 -9.65 14.06 14.91
N ALA A 205 -10.20 13.59 13.79
CA ALA A 205 -11.25 12.57 13.76
C ALA A 205 -10.79 11.25 14.38
N LEU A 206 -9.53 10.87 14.16
CA LEU A 206 -8.94 9.65 14.74
C LEU A 206 -8.36 9.87 16.14
N GLY A 207 -8.59 11.04 16.74
CA GLY A 207 -8.28 11.33 18.14
C GLY A 207 -6.79 11.27 18.50
N ARG A 208 -5.88 11.41 17.53
CA ARG A 208 -4.43 11.23 17.74
C ARG A 208 -3.64 12.49 17.47
N ASN A 209 -3.79 13.43 18.40
CA ASN A 209 -2.87 14.55 18.56
C ASN A 209 -1.70 14.12 19.47
N GLY A 210 -0.83 13.22 18.97
CA GLY A 210 0.58 13.24 19.37
C GLY A 210 1.14 12.29 20.45
N ASP A 211 0.64 11.06 20.68
CA ASP A 211 1.28 10.15 21.68
C ASP A 211 1.25 8.64 21.32
N GLY A 212 1.68 8.28 20.12
CA GLY A 212 1.81 6.87 19.75
C GLY A 212 2.85 6.61 18.67
N ALA A 213 4.13 6.58 19.07
CA ALA A 213 5.32 6.37 18.25
C ALA A 213 5.43 4.99 17.54
N GLU A 214 4.34 4.24 17.40
CA GLU A 214 4.35 2.87 16.84
C GLU A 214 3.33 2.65 15.71
N LEU A 215 2.77 3.73 15.16
CA LEU A 215 1.71 3.65 14.18
C LEU A 215 2.26 3.85 12.79
N GLU A 216 2.19 2.80 11.98
CA GLU A 216 2.40 2.92 10.55
C GLU A 216 1.27 3.75 9.95
N VAL A 217 1.56 5.02 9.66
CA VAL A 217 0.66 5.95 8.97
C VAL A 217 1.33 6.45 7.71
N GLY A 218 0.63 6.37 6.59
CA GLY A 218 1.11 6.88 5.30
C GLY A 218 0.09 7.80 4.64
N TRP A 219 0.58 8.89 4.06
CA TRP A 219 -0.20 9.93 3.41
C TRP A 219 0.16 9.98 1.93
N TYR A 220 -0.80 9.67 1.06
CA TYR A 220 -0.50 9.45 -0.36
C TYR A 220 -1.47 10.16 -1.30
N ARG A 221 -0.96 10.49 -2.49
CA ARG A 221 -1.71 10.97 -3.65
C ARG A 221 -1.73 9.90 -4.74
N LEU A 222 -2.85 9.77 -5.43
CA LEU A 222 -3.01 8.85 -6.55
C LEU A 222 -2.08 9.26 -7.69
N LYS A 223 -1.29 8.29 -8.15
CA LYS A 223 -0.35 8.45 -9.27
C LYS A 223 -0.90 7.83 -10.54
N ARG A 224 -1.40 6.59 -10.48
CA ARG A 224 -1.90 5.86 -11.66
C ARG A 224 -2.88 4.75 -11.28
N VAL A 225 -3.84 4.49 -12.16
CA VAL A 225 -4.82 3.40 -12.05
C VAL A 225 -4.54 2.36 -13.15
N TYR A 226 -4.81 1.09 -12.85
CA TYR A 226 -4.58 -0.07 -13.72
C TYR A 226 -5.80 -0.98 -13.70
N GLU A 227 -6.23 -1.39 -14.89
CA GLU A 227 -7.38 -2.27 -15.16
C GLU A 227 -7.06 -3.25 -16.28
#